data_AF-A0A821STR4-F1
#
_entry.id   AF-A0A821STR4-F1
#
_cell.length_a   1.000
_cell.length_b   1.000
_cell.length_c   1.000
_cell.angle_alpha   90.00
_cell.angle_beta   90.00
_cell.angle_gamma   90.00
#
_symmetry.space_group_name_H-M   'P 1'
#
loop_
_entity.id
_entity.type
_entity.pdbx_description
1 polymer ?
#
loop_
_entity_poly.entity_id
_entity_poly.type
_entity_poly.pdbx_seq_one_letter_code
_entity_poly.pdbx_strand_id
1 'polypeptide(L)'
;PLNIIGQIMLEIKIKSITTYTNVYVATNLITSILLGNDWINTNHIHLFGDQQQLTIPDQYGQRITISYVEPTFINQPALLVNQITLPPYSQTLVD
;
A
#
# COMPACT_ATOMS: atom_id res chain seq x y z
N PRO A 1 4.74 6.80 18.32
CA PRO A 1 3.35 6.48 17.94
C PRO A 1 2.99 7.12 16.59
N LEU A 2 2.25 6.41 15.72
CA LEU A 2 1.69 7.02 14.51
C LEU A 2 0.62 8.05 14.91
N ASN A 3 0.70 9.26 14.35
CA ASN A 3 -0.26 10.32 14.57
C ASN A 3 -1.32 10.30 13.46
N ILE A 4 -2.38 9.52 13.70
CA ILE A 4 -3.47 9.29 12.77
C ILE A 4 -4.41 10.49 12.78
N ILE A 5 -4.68 11.06 11.61
CA ILE A 5 -5.56 12.23 11.42
C ILE A 5 -6.85 11.90 10.65
N GLY A 6 -6.99 10.66 10.17
CA GLY A 6 -8.17 10.24 9.44
C GLY A 6 -8.01 8.86 8.81
N GLN A 7 -9.01 8.49 8.01
CA GLN A 7 -9.05 7.25 7.26
C GLN A 7 -9.63 7.53 5.87
N ILE A 8 -9.09 6.85 4.86
CA ILE A 8 -9.54 6.98 3.48
C ILE A 8 -9.55 5.62 2.80
N MET A 9 -10.54 5.38 1.94
CA MET A 9 -10.55 4.23 1.05
C MET A 9 -9.68 4.52 -0.17
N LEU A 10 -8.70 3.66 -0.44
CA LEU A 10 -7.83 3.74 -1.59
C LEU A 10 -8.10 2.61 -2.56
N GLU A 11 -8.16 2.96 -3.84
CA GLU A 11 -7.99 2.02 -4.95
C GLU A 11 -6.49 1.87 -5.23
N ILE A 12 -5.98 0.65 -5.17
CA ILE A 12 -4.58 0.31 -5.45
C ILE A 12 -4.54 -0.57 -6.70
N LYS A 13 -3.93 -0.03 -7.75
CA LYS A 13 -3.74 -0.73 -9.02
C LYS A 13 -2.32 -1.25 -9.16
N ILE A 14 -2.18 -2.57 -9.29
CA ILE A 14 -0.89 -3.26 -9.49
C ILE A 14 -1.00 -4.05 -10.79
N LYS A 15 -0.33 -3.54 -11.84
CA LYS A 15 -0.47 -4.05 -13.23
C LYS A 15 -1.96 -4.12 -13.64
N SER A 16 -2.50 -5.32 -13.86
CA SER A 16 -3.90 -5.55 -14.25
C SER A 16 -4.83 -5.86 -13.07
N ILE A 17 -4.31 -5.92 -11.84
CA ILE A 17 -5.12 -6.16 -10.64
C ILE A 17 -5.46 -4.84 -9.97
N THR A 18 -6.72 -4.67 -9.62
CA THR A 18 -7.23 -3.57 -8.80
C THR A 18 -7.68 -4.13 -7.46
N THR A 19 -7.18 -3.55 -6.37
CA THR A 19 -7.57 -3.88 -4.99
C THR A 19 -8.06 -2.62 -4.29
N TYR A 20 -8.87 -2.80 -3.25
CA TYR A 20 -9.37 -1.69 -2.44
C TYR A 20 -8.98 -1.91 -0.98
N THR A 21 -8.58 -0.85 -0.30
CA THR A 21 -8.29 -0.92 1.14
C THR A 21 -8.56 0.39 1.84
N ASN A 22 -8.98 0.27 3.09
CA ASN A 22 -9.11 1.41 3.98
C ASN A 22 -7.78 1.64 4.68
N VAL A 23 -7.17 2.82 4.47
CA VAL A 23 -5.90 3.18 5.12
C VAL A 23 -6.08 4.31 6.10
N TYR A 24 -5.29 4.29 7.16
CA TYR A 24 -5.15 5.42 8.08
C TYR A 24 -4.20 6.46 7.49
N VAL A 25 -4.59 7.73 7.55
CA VAL A 25 -3.74 8.86 7.18
C VAL A 25 -2.98 9.31 8.42
N ALA A 26 -1.66 9.30 8.37
CA ALA A 26 -0.81 9.72 9.48
C ALA A 26 0.12 10.87 9.08
N THR A 27 0.31 11.85 9.97
CA THR A 27 1.12 13.05 9.72
C THR A 27 2.63 12.83 9.88
N ASN A 28 3.02 11.75 10.55
CA ASN A 28 4.41 11.40 10.83
C ASN A 28 4.83 10.11 10.12
N LEU A 29 4.17 9.78 9.00
CA LEU A 29 4.58 8.67 8.16
C LEU A 29 5.72 9.14 7.24
N ILE A 30 6.89 8.53 7.38
CA ILE A 30 8.07 8.89 6.59
C ILE A 30 8.05 8.14 5.22
N THR A 31 7.17 7.12 5.05
CA THR A 31 6.86 6.47 3.75
C THR A 31 5.55 7.00 3.16
N SER A 32 5.34 6.82 1.84
CA SER A 32 4.10 7.20 1.16
C SER A 32 2.90 6.32 1.55
N ILE A 33 3.10 5.01 1.73
CA ILE A 33 2.02 4.07 2.09
C ILE A 33 2.60 2.87 2.84
N LEU A 34 1.86 2.38 3.84
CA LEU A 34 2.09 1.10 4.50
C LEU A 34 0.87 0.21 4.26
N LEU A 35 1.10 -0.95 3.62
CA LEU A 35 0.08 -1.97 3.44
C LEU A 35 0.30 -3.07 4.47
N GLY A 36 -0.64 -3.20 5.40
CA GLY A 36 -0.53 -4.12 6.52
C GLY A 36 -1.00 -5.53 6.19
N ASN A 37 -1.01 -6.37 7.23
CA ASN A 37 -1.49 -7.74 7.16
C ASN A 37 -2.98 -7.82 6.77
N ASP A 38 -3.75 -6.78 7.07
CA ASP A 38 -5.14 -6.63 6.62
C ASP A 38 -5.22 -6.66 5.09
N TRP A 39 -4.46 -5.82 4.40
CA TRP A 39 -4.43 -5.79 2.94
C TRP A 39 -3.85 -7.08 2.36
N ILE A 40 -2.79 -7.62 2.96
CA ILE A 40 -2.16 -8.88 2.55
C ILE A 40 -3.17 -10.03 2.61
N ASN A 41 -3.89 -10.16 3.72
CA ASN A 41 -4.82 -11.26 3.95
C ASN A 41 -6.06 -11.14 3.05
N THR A 42 -6.64 -9.95 2.93
CA THR A 42 -7.82 -9.72 2.08
C THR A 42 -7.54 -9.98 0.61
N ASN A 43 -6.32 -9.71 0.14
CA ASN A 43 -5.93 -9.90 -1.25
C ASN A 43 -5.16 -11.20 -1.50
N HIS A 44 -5.09 -12.10 -0.51
CA HIS A 44 -4.41 -13.39 -0.59
C HIS A 44 -2.98 -13.31 -1.17
N ILE A 45 -2.23 -12.29 -0.72
CA ILE A 45 -0.87 -12.04 -1.19
C ILE A 45 0.06 -13.12 -0.64
N HIS A 46 0.85 -13.73 -1.52
CA HIS A 46 1.92 -14.64 -1.13
C HIS A 46 3.26 -13.92 -1.20
N LEU A 47 4.02 -13.93 -0.10
CA LEU A 47 5.37 -13.34 -0.02
C LEU A 47 6.41 -14.45 -0.09
N PHE A 48 7.35 -14.34 -1.03
CA PHE A 48 8.47 -15.25 -1.22
C PHE A 48 9.77 -14.51 -0.88
N GLY A 49 10.14 -14.54 0.40
CA GLY A 49 11.28 -13.80 0.96
C GLY A 49 12.60 -14.06 0.24
N ASP A 50 12.96 -15.33 0.07
CA ASP A 50 14.21 -15.75 -0.56
C ASP A 50 14.34 -15.29 -2.03
N GLN A 51 13.21 -15.03 -2.67
CA GLN A 51 13.13 -14.63 -4.07
C GLN A 51 12.88 -13.13 -4.23
N GLN A 52 12.70 -12.40 -3.13
CA GLN A 52 12.28 -10.99 -3.12
C GLN A 52 11.08 -10.74 -4.03
N GLN A 53 10.10 -11.65 -3.95
CA GLN A 53 8.93 -11.65 -4.82
C GLN A 53 7.66 -11.71 -4.01
N LEU A 54 6.63 -11.02 -4.49
CA LEU A 54 5.27 -11.23 -4.02
C LEU A 54 4.36 -11.59 -5.18
N THR A 55 3.38 -12.42 -4.90
CA THR A 55 2.37 -12.86 -5.86
C THR A 55 0.99 -12.43 -5.40
N ILE A 56 0.27 -11.80 -6.33
CA ILE A 56 -1.12 -11.36 -6.16
C ILE A 56 -1.99 -12.21 -7.08
N PRO A 57 -2.96 -12.97 -6.56
CA PRO A 57 -3.95 -13.63 -7.39
C PRO A 57 -4.94 -12.60 -7.94
N ASP A 58 -5.31 -12.73 -9.21
CA ASP A 58 -6.46 -12.01 -9.76
C ASP A 58 -7.76 -12.81 -9.53
N GLN A 59 -8.89 -12.15 -9.79
CA GLN A 59 -10.22 -12.75 -9.67
C GLN A 59 -10.50 -13.92 -10.63
N TYR A 60 -9.63 -14.14 -11.63
CA TYR A 60 -9.72 -15.22 -12.62
C TYR A 60 -8.72 -16.35 -12.33
N GLY A 61 -8.03 -16.30 -11.19
CA GLY A 61 -7.03 -17.29 -10.78
C GLY A 61 -5.67 -17.13 -11.44
N GLN A 62 -5.45 -16.09 -12.24
CA GLN A 62 -4.12 -15.73 -12.73
C GLN A 62 -3.29 -15.16 -11.57
N ARG A 63 -1.97 -15.25 -11.70
CA ARG A 63 -1.03 -14.80 -10.67
C ARG A 63 -0.10 -13.75 -11.23
N ILE A 64 -0.10 -12.59 -10.62
CA ILE A 64 0.87 -11.55 -10.93
C ILE A 64 1.98 -11.62 -9.90
N THR A 65 3.18 -11.92 -10.39
CA THR A 65 4.40 -11.80 -9.58
C THR A 65 5.05 -10.45 -9.84
N ILE A 66 5.45 -9.79 -8.76
CA ILE A 66 6.27 -8.59 -8.77
C ILE A 66 7.46 -8.79 -7.83
N SER A 67 8.62 -8.29 -8.24
CA SER A 67 9.76 -8.17 -7.34
C SER A 67 9.51 -7.03 -6.37
N TYR A 68 9.91 -7.21 -5.11
CA TYR A 68 9.97 -6.13 -4.14
C TYR A 68 11.41 -5.98 -3.66
N VAL A 69 11.76 -4.78 -3.18
CA VAL A 69 13.04 -4.57 -2.52
C VAL A 69 12.77 -4.65 -1.03
N GLU A 70 13.44 -5.57 -0.35
CA GLU A 70 13.39 -5.59 1.11
C GLU A 70 13.95 -4.26 1.61
N PRO A 71 13.23 -3.52 2.46
CA PRO A 71 13.73 -2.24 2.95
C PRO A 71 15.04 -2.48 3.68
N THR A 72 16.11 -1.82 3.22
CA THR A 72 17.48 -1.99 3.72
C THR A 72 17.61 -1.62 5.20
N PHE A 73 16.64 -0.87 5.72
CA PHE A 73 16.49 -0.53 7.12
C PHE A 73 15.01 -0.48 7.49
N ILE A 74 14.58 -1.32 8.44
CA ILE A 74 13.24 -1.23 9.05
C ILE A 74 13.05 0.14 9.76
N ASN A 75 14.15 0.86 10.02
CA ASN A 75 14.17 2.16 10.70
C ASN A 75 14.36 3.38 9.77
N GLN A 76 14.45 3.21 8.44
CA GLN A 76 14.47 4.34 7.51
C GLN A 76 13.57 4.01 6.33
N PRO A 77 12.38 4.61 6.24
CA PRO A 77 11.46 4.25 5.20
C PRO A 77 11.94 4.76 3.85
N ALA A 78 11.79 3.88 2.88
CA ALA A 78 12.14 4.12 1.49
C ALA A 78 11.33 5.32 0.95
N LEU A 79 12.06 6.28 0.39
CA LEU A 79 11.51 7.36 -0.41
C LEU A 79 10.96 6.80 -1.72
N LEU A 80 9.67 7.00 -1.98
CA LEU A 80 9.11 6.77 -3.31
C LEU A 80 9.38 8.01 -4.18
N VAL A 81 10.20 7.84 -5.23
CA VAL A 81 10.67 8.93 -6.12
C VAL A 81 9.62 9.35 -7.16
N ASN A 82 8.47 8.67 -7.24
CA ASN A 82 7.39 9.04 -8.15
C ASN A 82 6.21 9.62 -7.39
N GLN A 83 5.93 10.90 -7.65
CA GLN A 83 4.78 11.64 -7.16
C GLN A 83 3.49 10.89 -7.52
N ILE A 84 2.80 10.37 -6.50
CA ILE A 84 1.42 9.95 -6.64
C ILE A 84 0.59 11.23 -6.60
N THR A 85 0.04 11.62 -7.75
CA THR A 85 -0.94 12.71 -7.81
C THR A 85 -2.24 12.19 -7.18
N LEU A 86 -2.49 12.55 -5.92
CA LEU A 86 -3.79 12.33 -5.31
C LEU A 86 -4.81 13.26 -6.00
N PRO A 87 -5.94 12.72 -6.52
CA PRO A 87 -7.00 13.57 -7.03
C PRO A 87 -7.54 14.47 -5.89
N PRO A 88 -7.91 15.73 -6.17
CA PRO A 88 -8.38 16.64 -5.14
C PRO A 88 -9.80 16.22 -4.76
N TYR A 89 -9.95 15.50 -3.64
CA TYR A 89 -11.27 15.31 -3.05
C TYR A 89 -11.33 15.90 -1.64
N SER A 90 -12.05 17.04 -1.64
CA SER A 90 -12.88 17.59 -0.58
C SER A 90 -12.22 17.88 0.76
N GLN A 91 -11.89 19.17 0.93
CA GLN A 91 -12.13 19.85 2.20
C GLN A 91 -13.48 19.40 2.76
N THR A 92 -13.48 18.72 3.89
CA THR A 92 -14.59 18.85 4.83
C THR A 92 -13.99 19.58 6.02
N LEU A 93 -14.14 20.90 6.02
CA LEU A 93 -14.12 21.70 7.23
C LEU A 93 -15.23 21.14 8.13
N VAL A 94 -14.85 20.69 9.32
CA VAL A 94 -15.81 20.44 10.39
C VAL A 94 -15.63 21.61 11.35
N ASP A 95 -16.63 22.50 11.38
CA ASP A 95 -16.89 23.42 12.49
C ASP A 95 -17.31 22.64 13.74
#